data_AF-A0A0R2D3S0-F1
#
_entry.id   AF-A0A0R2D3S0-F1
#
_cell.length_a   1.000
_cell.length_b   1.000
_cell.length_c   1.000
_cell.angle_alpha   90.00
_cell.angle_beta   90.00
_cell.angle_gamma   90.00
#
_symmetry.space_group_name_H-M   'P 1'
#
loop_
_entity.id
_entity.type
_entity.pdbx_description
1 polymer ?
#
loop_
_entity_poly.entity_id
_entity_poly.type
_entity_poly.pdbx_seq_one_letter_code
_entity_poly.pdbx_strand_id
1 'polypeptide(L)'
;MFKRKQDQRSELQKIYDEKLLSAIYEAMTEWNRAKETVTSIDDADEELIALTQLARARYLFLYHEARIRGTKGDRLMPGAARVEHDFLG
;
A
#
# COMPACT_ATOMS: atom_id res chain seq x y z
N MET A 1 0.12 23.98 -30.06
CA MET A 1 -0.84 22.87 -29.80
C MET A 1 -0.28 21.77 -28.88
N PHE A 2 1.05 21.59 -28.76
CA PHE A 2 1.68 20.52 -27.96
C PHE A 2 1.64 20.69 -26.43
N LYS A 3 1.61 21.94 -25.94
CA LYS A 3 1.67 22.25 -24.50
C LYS A 3 0.47 21.70 -23.71
N ARG A 4 -0.75 21.85 -24.24
CA ARG A 4 -1.99 21.33 -23.61
C ARG A 4 -1.98 19.82 -23.39
N LYS A 5 -1.42 19.03 -24.33
CA LYS A 5 -1.35 17.56 -24.20
C LYS A 5 -0.34 17.14 -23.12
N GLN A 6 0.74 17.90 -22.97
CA GLN A 6 1.76 17.66 -21.93
C GLN A 6 1.21 18.00 -20.54
N ASP A 7 0.49 19.11 -20.41
CA ASP A 7 -0.13 19.53 -19.15
C ASP A 7 -1.19 18.50 -18.68
N GLN A 8 -2.02 18.00 -19.60
CA GLN A 8 -2.99 16.92 -19.30
C GLN A 8 -2.31 15.62 -18.87
N ARG A 9 -1.19 15.24 -19.50
CA ARG A 9 -0.44 14.03 -19.11
C ARG A 9 0.16 14.18 -17.71
N SER A 10 0.68 15.35 -17.37
CA SER A 10 1.19 15.64 -16.03
C SER A 10 0.08 15.60 -14.97
N GLU A 11 -1.11 16.10 -15.30
CA GLU A 11 -2.25 16.09 -14.38
C GLU A 11 -2.76 14.67 -14.12
N LEU A 12 -2.91 13.87 -15.17
CA LEU A 12 -3.31 12.46 -15.03
C LEU A 12 -2.32 11.64 -14.22
N GLN A 13 -1.02 11.92 -14.36
CA GLN A 13 0.02 11.27 -13.57
C GLN A 13 -0.11 11.61 -12.09
N LYS A 14 -0.34 12.88 -11.74
CA LYS A 14 -0.57 13.31 -10.35
C LYS A 14 -1.80 12.65 -9.75
N ILE A 15 -2.93 12.66 -10.47
CA ILE A 15 -4.18 12.03 -10.01
C ILE A 15 -3.97 10.54 -9.77
N TYR A 16 -3.23 9.87 -10.65
CA TYR A 16 -2.90 8.46 -10.46
C TYR A 16 -2.07 8.23 -9.21
N ASP A 17 -0.98 9.00 -9.05
CA ASP A 17 -0.08 8.89 -7.91
C ASP A 17 -0.81 9.14 -6.58
N GLU A 18 -1.70 10.13 -6.53
CA GLU A 18 -2.55 10.41 -5.36
C GLU A 18 -3.48 9.25 -5.03
N LYS A 19 -4.13 8.66 -6.05
CA LYS A 19 -4.99 7.48 -5.88
C LYS A 19 -4.19 6.26 -5.41
N LEU A 20 -3.01 6.04 -5.97
CA LEU A 20 -2.12 4.95 -5.57
C LEU A 20 -1.71 5.10 -4.10
N LEU A 21 -1.34 6.32 -3.67
CA LEU A 21 -1.00 6.59 -2.28
C LEU A 21 -2.20 6.38 -1.33
N SER A 22 -3.42 6.76 -1.73
CA SER A 22 -4.63 6.48 -0.95
C SER A 22 -4.87 4.97 -0.82
N ALA A 23 -4.78 4.24 -1.93
CA ALA A 23 -4.98 2.79 -1.96
C ALA A 23 -3.94 2.06 -1.09
N ILE A 24 -2.68 2.49 -1.10
CA ILE A 24 -1.63 1.94 -0.22
C ILE A 24 -1.99 2.15 1.25
N TYR A 25 -2.44 3.35 1.61
CA TYR A 25 -2.81 3.67 2.99
C TYR A 25 -4.02 2.85 3.47
N GLU A 26 -5.02 2.69 2.62
CA GLU A 26 -6.21 1.87 2.89
C GLU A 26 -5.83 0.40 3.07
N ALA A 27 -5.05 -0.18 2.14
CA ALA A 27 -4.60 -1.57 2.22
C ALA A 27 -3.72 -1.83 3.46
N MET A 28 -2.85 -0.88 3.82
CA MET A 28 -2.05 -0.96 5.04
C MET A 28 -2.95 -0.97 6.28
N THR A 29 -3.97 -0.11 6.32
CA THR A 29 -4.91 -0.03 7.44
C THR A 29 -5.73 -1.29 7.57
N GLU A 30 -6.21 -1.85 6.46
CA GLU A 30 -6.92 -3.13 6.41
C GLU A 30 -6.04 -4.27 6.93
N TRP A 31 -4.80 -4.37 6.45
CA TRP A 31 -3.85 -5.38 6.92
C TRP A 31 -3.54 -5.24 8.42
N ASN A 32 -3.31 -4.03 8.91
CA ASN A 32 -3.06 -3.79 10.33
C ASN A 32 -4.23 -4.24 11.20
N ARG A 33 -5.47 -3.95 10.79
CA ARG A 33 -6.67 -4.40 11.49
C ARG A 33 -6.79 -5.92 11.48
N ALA A 34 -6.61 -6.56 10.32
CA ALA A 34 -6.68 -8.01 10.21
C ALA A 34 -5.62 -8.70 11.08
N LYS A 35 -4.39 -8.16 11.11
CA LYS A 35 -3.31 -8.62 12.00
C LYS A 35 -3.68 -8.51 13.47
N GLU A 36 -4.26 -7.38 13.88
CA GLU A 36 -4.73 -7.17 15.26
C GLU A 36 -5.84 -8.15 15.64
N THR A 37 -6.77 -8.42 14.73
CA THR A 37 -7.85 -9.42 14.92
C THR A 37 -7.28 -10.82 15.12
N VAL A 38 -6.39 -11.29 14.25
CA VAL A 38 -5.75 -12.61 14.39
C VAL A 38 -4.98 -12.71 15.71
N THR A 39 -4.25 -11.66 16.09
CA THR A 39 -3.43 -11.67 17.32
C THR A 39 -4.28 -11.66 18.60
N SER A 40 -5.52 -11.17 18.52
CA SER A 40 -6.43 -11.07 19.67
C SER A 40 -7.26 -12.35 19.91
N ILE A 41 -7.23 -13.32 18.97
CA ILE A 41 -8.01 -14.55 19.05
C ILE A 41 -7.06 -15.71 19.36
N ASP A 42 -7.30 -16.42 20.47
CA ASP A 42 -6.45 -17.53 20.93
C ASP A 42 -6.38 -18.72 19.94
N ASP A 43 -7.46 -18.97 19.18
CA ASP A 43 -7.56 -20.04 18.17
C ASP A 43 -8.11 -19.46 16.85
N ALA A 44 -7.31 -18.60 16.22
CA ALA A 44 -7.65 -18.02 14.93
C ALA A 44 -7.73 -19.13 13.86
N ASP A 45 -8.86 -19.23 13.18
CA ASP A 45 -9.05 -20.22 12.13
C ASP A 45 -8.22 -19.93 10.86
N GLU A 46 -8.08 -20.95 10.01
CA GLU A 46 -7.29 -20.88 8.79
C GLU A 46 -7.83 -19.83 7.80
N GLU A 47 -9.14 -19.58 7.80
CA GLU A 47 -9.76 -18.56 6.95
C GLU A 47 -9.32 -17.16 7.36
N LEU A 48 -9.33 -16.84 8.65
CA LEU A 48 -8.89 -15.55 9.17
C LEU A 48 -7.40 -15.30 8.90
N ILE A 49 -6.57 -16.34 9.03
CA ILE A 49 -5.15 -16.28 8.66
C ILE A 49 -5.00 -16.01 7.15
N ALA A 50 -5.74 -16.73 6.30
CA ALA A 50 -5.69 -16.56 4.85
C ALA A 50 -6.14 -15.15 4.42
N LEU A 51 -7.21 -14.62 5.01
CA LEU A 51 -7.68 -13.25 4.77
C LEU A 51 -6.64 -12.20 5.18
N THR A 52 -5.96 -12.42 6.32
CA THR A 52 -4.88 -11.53 6.77
C THR A 52 -3.70 -11.54 5.80
N GLN A 53 -3.33 -12.71 5.27
CA GLN A 53 -2.28 -12.83 4.26
C GLN A 53 -2.68 -12.20 2.92
N LEU A 54 -3.95 -12.31 2.53
CA LEU A 54 -4.47 -11.64 1.34
C LEU A 54 -4.41 -10.11 1.47
N ALA A 55 -4.83 -9.56 2.62
CA ALA A 55 -4.72 -8.13 2.91
C ALA A 55 -3.25 -7.66 2.84
N ARG A 56 -2.33 -8.46 3.41
CA ARG A 56 -0.89 -8.20 3.31
C ARG A 56 -0.39 -8.19 1.87
N ALA A 57 -0.77 -9.19 1.06
CA ALA A 57 -0.36 -9.28 -0.34
C ALA A 57 -0.82 -8.08 -1.17
N ARG A 58 -2.05 -7.58 -0.92
CA ARG A 58 -2.58 -6.37 -1.57
C ARG A 58 -1.73 -5.13 -1.24
N TYR A 59 -1.43 -4.92 0.03
CA TYR A 59 -0.58 -3.81 0.47
C TYR A 59 0.80 -3.85 -0.22
N LEU A 60 1.44 -5.03 -0.26
CA LEU A 60 2.76 -5.18 -0.86
C LEU A 60 2.77 -4.94 -2.37
N PHE A 61 1.75 -5.42 -3.07
CA PHE A 61 1.60 -5.19 -4.50
C PHE A 61 1.55 -3.69 -4.82
N LEU A 62 0.69 -2.94 -4.11
CA LEU A 62 0.54 -1.49 -4.32
C LEU A 62 1.81 -0.72 -3.94
N TYR A 63 2.46 -1.11 -2.85
CA TYR A 63 3.72 -0.51 -2.42
C TYR A 63 4.84 -0.73 -3.46
N HIS A 64 4.93 -1.94 -4.02
CA HIS A 64 5.85 -2.25 -5.10
C HIS A 64 5.58 -1.41 -6.36
N GLU A 65 4.31 -1.22 -6.72
CA GLU A 65 3.93 -0.36 -7.84
C GLU A 65 4.39 1.09 -7.64
N ALA A 66 4.18 1.66 -6.44
CA ALA A 66 4.62 3.01 -6.13
C ALA A 66 6.14 3.17 -6.23
N ARG A 67 6.90 2.14 -5.82
CA ARG A 67 8.37 2.13 -5.97
C ARG A 67 8.80 2.11 -7.42
N ILE A 68 8.19 1.27 -8.27
CA ILE A 68 8.50 1.21 -9.71
C ILE A 68 8.21 2.56 -10.37
N ARG A 69 7.09 3.20 -10.03
CA ARG A 69 6.70 4.50 -10.61
C ARG A 69 7.57 5.66 -10.14
N GLY A 70 8.35 5.47 -9.08
CA GLY A 70 9.08 6.55 -8.44
C GLY A 70 8.12 7.63 -7.91
N THR A 71 6.93 7.24 -7.47
CA THR A 71 5.92 8.14 -6.91
C THR A 71 6.54 8.85 -5.71
N LYS A 72 6.98 10.09 -5.92
CA LYS A 72 7.64 10.92 -4.90
C LYS A 72 6.58 11.50 -3.98
N GLY A 73 6.03 10.65 -3.11
CA GLY A 73 5.26 11.09 -1.98
C GLY A 73 6.18 11.23 -0.77
N ASP A 74 6.25 12.42 -0.18
CA ASP A 74 6.74 12.67 1.19
C ASP A 74 5.98 11.83 2.25
N ARG A 75 4.92 11.14 1.79
CA ARG A 75 3.95 10.33 2.51
C ARG A 75 4.14 8.82 2.36
N LEU A 76 5.21 8.34 1.71
CA LEU A 76 5.64 6.96 1.89
C LEU A 76 6.08 6.84 3.35
N MET A 77 5.12 6.55 4.23
CA MET A 77 5.23 6.62 5.68
C MET A 77 6.58 6.08 6.17
N PRO A 78 7.27 6.73 7.12
CA PRO A 78 8.51 6.21 7.71
C PRO A 78 8.32 4.83 8.37
N GLY A 79 7.07 4.42 8.65
CA GLY A 79 6.72 3.06 9.04
C GLY A 79 6.84 2.01 7.94
N ALA A 80 6.69 2.35 6.66
CA ALA A 80 6.83 1.38 5.55
C ALA A 80 8.28 0.87 5.40
N ALA A 81 9.28 1.72 5.68
CA ALA A 81 10.68 1.30 5.76
C ALA A 81 10.97 0.44 7.01
N ARG A 82 10.21 0.65 8.10
CA ARG A 82 10.31 -0.17 9.32
C ARG A 82 9.61 -1.53 9.17
N VAL A 83 8.52 -1.55 8.40
CA VAL A 83 7.86 -2.75 7.90
C VAL A 83 8.90 -3.57 7.10
N GLU A 84 9.71 -2.99 6.20
CA GLU A 84 10.80 -3.77 5.54
C GLU A 84 11.80 -4.43 6.51
N HIS A 85 12.08 -3.84 7.68
CA HIS A 85 13.01 -4.41 8.67
C HIS A 85 12.43 -5.62 9.40
N ASP A 86 11.13 -5.62 9.70
CA ASP A 86 10.42 -6.78 10.27
C ASP A 86 10.13 -7.87 9.19
N PHE A 87 10.52 -7.64 7.93
CA PHE A 87 10.20 -8.50 6.78
C PHE A 87 11.37 -9.37 6.29
N LEU A 88 12.61 -9.10 6.73
CA LEU A 88 13.82 -9.86 6.35
C LEU A 88 14.62 -10.39 7.55
N GLY A 89 14.09 -10.25 8.76
CA GLY A 89 14.62 -10.84 9.99
C GLY A 89 13.94 -12.16 10.33
#